data_AF-A0A6G0VL68-F1
#
_entry.id   AF-A0A6G0VL68-F1
#
_cell.length_a   1.000
_cell.length_b   1.000
_cell.length_c   1.000
_cell.angle_alpha   90.00
_cell.angle_beta   90.00
_cell.angle_gamma   90.00
#
_symmetry.space_group_name_H-M   'P 1'
#
loop_
_entity.id
_entity.type
_entity.pdbx_description
1 polymer ?
#
loop_
_entity_poly.entity_id
_entity_poly.type
_entity_poly.pdbx_seq_one_letter_code
_entity_poly.pdbx_strand_id
1 'polypeptide(L)' 'MIRRNIDTSLELVNGTLYVVDLITRSVTGEVEKVNVRLLSGEIHGIERIRVTFEISTGVYVNREQFPLILSY' A
#
# COMPACT_ATOMS: atom_id res chain seq x y z
N MET A 1 1.43 -4.68 7.57
CA MET A 1 0.10 -4.12 7.88
C MET A 1 -0.28 -3.00 6.91
N ILE A 2 -1.53 -2.96 6.45
CA ILE A 2 -2.07 -1.90 5.61
C ILE A 2 -2.34 -0.65 6.45
N ARG A 3 -1.98 0.54 5.95
CA ARG A 3 -2.03 1.81 6.68
C ARG A 3 -3.23 2.71 6.37
N ARG A 4 -4.14 2.28 5.51
CA ARG A 4 -5.38 3.02 5.16
C ARG A 4 -6.41 2.09 4.51
N ASN A 5 -7.64 2.54 4.39
CA ASN A 5 -8.64 1.83 3.60
C ASN A 5 -8.29 1.96 2.11
N ILE A 6 -8.12 0.83 1.44
CA ILE A 6 -7.90 0.74 -0.01
C ILE A 6 -9.20 0.28 -0.64
N ASP A 7 -9.69 -0.89 -0.24
CA ASP A 7 -10.97 -1.44 -0.70
C ASP A 7 -11.60 -2.27 0.42
N THR A 8 -12.78 -1.86 0.86
CA THR A 8 -13.53 -2.54 1.93
C THR A 8 -14.16 -3.85 1.48
N SER A 9 -14.42 -4.01 0.18
CA SER A 9 -15.00 -5.24 -0.37
C SER A 9 -13.99 -6.38 -0.46
N LEU A 10 -12.69 -6.05 -0.52
CA LEU A 10 -11.58 -6.98 -0.60
C LEU A 10 -10.83 -7.15 0.74
N GLU A 11 -11.42 -6.67 1.85
CA GLU A 11 -10.79 -6.68 3.19
C GLU A 11 -9.45 -5.93 3.26
N LEU A 12 -9.14 -5.10 2.26
CA LEU A 12 -7.94 -4.25 2.20
C LEU A 12 -8.18 -2.95 2.96
N VAL A 13 -8.44 -3.09 4.26
CA VAL A 13 -8.73 -1.99 5.17
C VAL A 13 -7.53 -1.60 6.02
N ASN A 14 -7.61 -0.43 6.65
CA ASN A 14 -6.57 0.01 7.59
C ASN A 14 -6.45 -1.01 8.74
N GLY A 15 -5.23 -1.43 9.04
CA GLY A 15 -4.96 -2.44 10.06
C GLY A 15 -4.90 -3.88 9.55
N THR A 16 -5.29 -4.16 8.30
CA THR A 16 -5.20 -5.51 7.73
C THR A 16 -3.76 -6.03 7.78
N LEU A 17 -3.58 -7.19 8.41
CA LEU A 17 -2.32 -7.93 8.45
C LEU A 17 -2.21 -8.86 7.23
N TYR A 18 -0.99 -9.02 6.75
CA TYR A 18 -0.69 -9.81 5.56
C TYR A 18 0.76 -10.27 5.59
N VAL A 19 1.09 -11.24 4.75
CA VAL A 19 2.46 -11.65 4.43
C VAL A 19 2.79 -11.20 3.02
N VAL A 20 4.00 -10.68 2.78
CA VAL A 20 4.45 -10.36 1.41
C VAL A 20 4.73 -11.66 0.68
N ASP A 21 4.09 -11.86 -0.46
CA ASP A 21 4.24 -13.08 -1.27
C ASP A 21 5.24 -12.87 -2.41
N LEU A 22 5.05 -11.81 -3.22
CA LEU A 22 5.96 -11.48 -4.31
C LEU A 22 6.00 -9.98 -4.60
N ILE A 23 7.15 -9.51 -5.12
CA ILE A 23 7.36 -8.12 -5.52
C ILE A 23 7.43 -8.05 -7.04
N THR A 24 6.51 -7.32 -7.65
CA THR A 24 6.50 -7.06 -9.10
C THR A 24 7.31 -5.80 -9.38
N ARG A 25 8.24 -5.89 -10.33
CA ARG A 25 9.08 -4.78 -10.77
C ARG A 25 8.83 -4.47 -12.24
N SER A 26 8.94 -3.19 -12.58
CA SER A 26 8.96 -2.71 -13.96
C SER A 26 10.21 -3.21 -14.69
N VAL A 27 10.23 -3.01 -16.02
CA VAL A 27 11.43 -3.22 -16.85
C VAL A 27 12.60 -2.32 -16.43
N THR A 28 12.34 -1.18 -15.79
CA THR A 28 13.35 -0.27 -15.25
C THR A 28 13.81 -0.65 -13.85
N GLY A 29 13.24 -1.72 -13.26
CA GLY A 29 13.61 -2.23 -11.94
C GLY A 29 12.89 -1.57 -10.76
N GLU A 30 12.01 -0.59 -11.03
CA GLU A 30 11.18 0.03 -10.00
C GLU A 30 10.12 -0.95 -9.50
N VAL A 31 9.85 -0.95 -8.19
CA VAL A 31 8.76 -1.76 -7.64
C VAL A 31 7.42 -1.15 -8.06
N GLU A 32 6.61 -1.89 -8.82
CA GLU A 32 5.28 -1.46 -9.25
C GLU A 32 4.21 -1.94 -8.27
N LYS A 33 4.29 -3.21 -7.87
CA LYS A 33 3.32 -3.86 -6.98
C LYS A 33 4.00 -4.68 -5.90
N VAL A 34 3.42 -4.64 -4.71
CA VAL A 34 3.71 -5.57 -3.63
C VAL A 34 2.50 -6.48 -3.52
N ASN A 35 2.64 -7.75 -3.90
CA ASN A 35 1.55 -8.70 -3.76
C ASN A 35 1.57 -9.28 -2.36
N VAL A 36 0.44 -9.15 -1.67
CA VAL A 36 0.28 -9.50 -0.28
C VAL A 36 -0.73 -10.61 -0.16
N ARG A 37 -0.43 -11.61 0.66
CA ARG A 37 -1.35 -12.68 1.02
C ARG A 37 -2.03 -12.33 2.34
N LEU A 38 -3.35 -12.22 2.30
CA LEU A 38 -4.19 -12.02 3.48
C LEU A 38 -4.30 -13.31 4.30
N LEU A 39 -4.79 -13.20 5.53
CA LEU A 39 -5.08 -14.38 6.37
C LEU A 39 -6.15 -15.29 5.76
N SER A 40 -7.05 -14.74 4.94
CA SER A 40 -8.02 -15.50 4.14
C SER A 40 -7.37 -16.37 3.06
N GLY A 41 -6.08 -16.16 2.76
CA GLY A 41 -5.34 -16.83 1.69
C GLY A 41 -5.39 -16.10 0.34
N GLU A 42 -6.25 -15.09 0.20
CA GLU A 42 -6.33 -14.28 -1.01
C GLU A 42 -5.06 -13.47 -1.23
N ILE A 43 -4.69 -13.29 -2.51
CA ILE A 43 -3.52 -12.52 -2.93
C ILE A 43 -3.99 -11.26 -3.64
N HIS A 44 -3.54 -10.11 -3.13
CA HIS A 44 -3.87 -8.79 -3.67
C HIS A 44 -2.63 -8.01 -4.01
N GLY A 45 -2.63 -7.33 -5.17
CA GLY A 45 -1.54 -6.46 -5.61
C GLY A 45 -1.70 -5.05 -5.07
N ILE A 46 -0.79 -4.61 -4.21
CA ILE A 46 -0.80 -3.26 -3.63
C ILE A 46 0.10 -2.34 -4.44
N GLU A 47 -0.46 -1.25 -4.95
CA GLU A 47 0.22 -0.18 -5.68
C GLU A 47 0.58 1.00 -4.77
N ARG A 48 1.41 1.93 -5.28
CA ARG A 48 1.66 3.20 -4.60
C ARG A 48 0.40 4.05 -4.64
N ILE A 49 0.17 4.82 -3.57
CA ILE A 49 -0.92 5.78 -3.51
C ILE A 49 -0.32 7.16 -3.31
N ARG A 50 -0.81 8.14 -4.07
CA ARG A 50 -0.48 9.55 -3.91
C ARG A 50 -1.39 10.18 -2.84
N VAL A 51 -0.79 10.93 -1.92
CA VAL A 51 -1.49 11.71 -0.90
C VAL A 51 -0.92 13.10 -0.84
N THR A 52 -1.79 14.08 -0.72
CA THR A 52 -1.44 15.48 -0.54
C THR A 52 -1.70 15.87 0.90
N PHE A 53 -0.71 16.50 1.54
CA PHE A 53 -0.79 17.01 2.90
C PHE A 53 -0.60 18.52 2.86
N GLU A 54 -1.50 19.29 3.46
CA GLU A 54 -1.24 20.69 3.77
C GLU A 54 -0.42 20.76 5.06
N ILE A 55 0.82 21.25 4.95
CA ILE A 55 1.74 21.33 6.11
C ILE A 55 1.76 22.71 6.75
N SER A 56 1.28 23.71 6.02
CA SER A 56 1.07 25.10 6.44
C SER A 56 0.06 25.72 5.48
N THR A 57 -0.61 26.80 5.87
CA THR A 57 -1.59 27.51 5.03
C THR A 57 -1.05 27.73 3.62
N GLY A 58 -1.65 27.07 2.63
CA GLY A 58 -1.27 27.17 1.21
C GLY A 58 -0.02 26.40 0.79
N VAL A 59 0.60 25.61 1.68
CA VAL A 59 1.80 24.81 1.39
C VAL A 59 1.44 23.33 1.43
N TYR A 60 1.56 22.68 0.28
CA TYR A 60 1.19 21.28 0.08
C TYR A 60 2.40 20.40 -0.23
N VAL A 61 2.43 19.22 0.40
CA VAL A 61 3.41 18.17 0.11
C VAL A 61 2.69 16.98 -0.47
N ASN A 62 3.15 16.54 -1.65
CA ASN A 62 2.69 15.31 -2.27
C ASN A 62 3.64 14.17 -1.90
N ARG A 63 3.07 13.05 -1.43
CA ARG A 63 3.81 11.82 -1.18
C ARG A 63 3.19 10.70 -1.99
N GLU A 64 4.03 9.99 -2.74
CA GLU A 64 3.66 8.78 -3.45
C GLU A 64 4.40 7.60 -2.83
N GLN A 65 3.66 6.68 -2.21
CA GLN A 65 4.25 5.58 -1.45
C GLN A 65 3.26 4.42 -1.32
N PHE A 66 3.77 3.20 -1.13
CA PHE A 66 2.96 2.05 -0.75
C PHE A 66 2.27 2.29 0.61
N PRO A 67 0.98 2.00 0.75
CA PRO A 67 0.23 2.16 2.01
C PRO A 67 0.52 1.02 3.00
N LEU A 68 1.80 0.67 3.18
CA LEU A 68 2.26 -0.53 3.87
C LEU A 68 3.25 -0.18 4.99
N ILE A 69 3.24 -0.94 6.08
CA ILE A 69 4.23 -0.87 7.16
C ILE A 69 4.62 -2.28 7.64
N LEU A 70 5.84 -2.44 8.12
CA LEU A 70 6.27 -3.65 8.84
C LEU A 70 5.49 -3.77 10.15
N SER A 71 5.09 -4.99 10.51
CA SER A 71 4.23 -5.27 11.67
C SER A 71 4.55 -6.65 12.22
N TYR A 72 5.79 -6.81 12.72
CA TYR A 72 6.31 -8.04 13.32
C TYR A 72 5.66 -8.34 14.67
#